data_AF-A0A9P1AW98-F1
#
_entry.id   AF-A0A9P1AW98-F1
#
_cell.length_a   1.000
_cell.length_b   1.000
_cell.length_c   1.000
_cell.angle_alpha   90.00
_cell.angle_beta   90.00
_cell.angle_gamma   90.00
#
_symmetry.space_group_name_H-M   'P 1'
#
loop_
_entity.id
_entity.type
_entity.pdbx_description
1 polymer ?
#
loop_
_entity_poly.entity_id
_entity_poly.type
_entity_poly.pdbx_seq_one_letter_code
_entity_poly.pdbx_strand_id
1 'polypeptide(L)'
;MRGVLFFSASSLLLHSFVSVSAAPLDSCARIDSCAACVNNATDGFGFRCQWCATSGSCASEKASSVCHVDDMTLDEYNCPADVSNLRYDEQFMRQTVLPLIAATNSPDSQKLAQSLDTCFGDEIQVINTYEIFCDNTNITTCFAYSAFLPRHNAMALVFRGTTTLFQFIDEGISFFLHQKVQFKVTNGVVDEYYLNAFYALWESGMRDDVETVLEEREDDVKLWFFGHSLGGGLASIASVYVANKYAVEGTRSKLVTFGMPRIGDIELAQAHDRLVPDSWRIEHSKDPIPALPPRTFPDSIDKGSFHHKSEIWYPLGMGVGASFEIGTRPDTTVGRSVFPLNIEDHLTYFDTRLETWHVKGCKTLS
;
A
#
# COMPACT_ATOMS: atom_id res chain seq x y z
N MET A 1 24.95 -95.96 14.68
CA MET A 1 24.78 -95.35 13.35
C MET A 1 23.89 -94.11 13.50
N ARG A 2 24.45 -92.96 13.09
CA ARG A 2 23.84 -91.66 12.71
C ARG A 2 22.57 -91.20 13.45
N GLY A 3 22.75 -90.17 14.28
CA GLY A 3 21.66 -89.35 14.81
C GLY A 3 21.26 -88.21 13.87
N VAL A 4 20.16 -87.55 14.22
CA VAL A 4 19.84 -86.16 13.90
C VAL A 4 19.06 -85.59 15.08
N LEU A 5 19.61 -84.54 15.69
CA LEU A 5 18.98 -83.67 16.68
C LEU A 5 18.29 -82.52 15.94
N PHE A 6 17.05 -82.18 16.35
CA PHE A 6 16.48 -80.86 16.06
C PHE A 6 16.00 -80.24 17.37
N PHE A 7 16.73 -79.21 17.81
CA PHE A 7 16.30 -78.26 18.84
C PHE A 7 15.45 -77.18 18.16
N SER A 8 14.23 -76.96 18.65
CA SER A 8 13.44 -75.76 18.36
C SER A 8 13.67 -74.75 19.48
N ALA A 9 14.36 -73.65 19.18
CA ALA A 9 14.58 -72.56 20.11
C ALA A 9 13.49 -71.48 19.92
N SER A 10 12.67 -71.28 20.93
CA SER A 10 11.78 -70.13 21.05
C SER A 10 12.59 -68.93 21.55
N SER A 11 12.84 -67.94 20.70
CA SER A 11 13.35 -66.62 21.11
C SER A 11 12.20 -65.61 21.13
N LEU A 12 11.80 -65.20 22.33
CA LEU A 12 11.03 -63.97 22.54
C LEU A 12 11.92 -62.78 22.14
N LEU A 13 11.56 -62.12 21.04
CA LEU A 13 12.05 -60.77 20.74
C LEU A 13 11.14 -59.77 21.45
N LEU A 14 11.58 -59.28 22.61
CA LEU A 14 11.04 -58.04 23.19
C LEU A 14 11.41 -56.90 22.23
N HIS A 15 10.45 -56.45 21.43
CA HIS A 15 10.54 -55.14 20.79
C HIS A 15 10.26 -54.08 21.84
N SER A 16 11.33 -53.49 22.38
CA SER A 16 11.28 -52.23 23.09
C SER A 16 10.80 -51.15 22.11
N PHE A 17 9.50 -50.84 22.16
CA PHE A 17 8.95 -49.63 21.57
C PHE A 17 9.47 -48.44 22.39
N VAL A 18 10.62 -47.91 22.00
CA VAL A 18 10.95 -46.52 22.32
C VAL A 18 10.08 -45.68 21.42
N SER A 19 8.99 -45.12 21.97
CA SER A 19 8.26 -44.04 21.32
C SER A 19 9.15 -42.81 21.31
N VAL A 20 10.04 -42.73 20.32
CA VAL A 20 10.65 -41.46 19.93
C VAL A 20 9.50 -40.62 19.39
N SER A 21 9.06 -39.65 20.19
CA SER A 21 8.31 -38.52 19.68
C SER A 21 9.26 -37.81 18.71
N ALA A 22 9.20 -38.18 17.42
CA ALA A 22 9.82 -37.40 16.38
C ALA A 22 9.10 -36.06 16.37
N ALA A 23 9.78 -35.02 16.88
CA ALA A 23 9.40 -33.65 16.60
C ALA A 23 9.17 -33.50 15.10
N PRO A 24 8.21 -32.68 14.64
CA PRO A 24 7.86 -32.63 13.23
C PRO A 24 9.12 -32.40 12.40
N LEU A 25 9.25 -33.14 11.29
CA LEU A 25 10.33 -33.04 10.30
C LEU A 25 10.30 -31.68 9.54
N ASP A 26 9.79 -30.62 10.16
CA ASP A 26 9.77 -29.28 9.61
C ASP A 26 11.04 -28.54 10.03
N SER A 27 12.07 -28.57 9.17
CA SER A 27 13.30 -27.80 9.36
C SER A 27 13.03 -26.29 9.42
N CYS A 28 11.94 -25.81 8.80
CA CYS A 28 11.55 -24.40 8.86
C CYS A 28 11.24 -23.96 10.30
N ALA A 29 10.64 -24.83 11.11
CA ALA A 29 10.27 -24.52 12.50
C ALA A 29 11.48 -24.22 13.42
N ARG A 30 12.72 -24.48 12.95
CA ARG A 30 13.97 -24.15 13.67
C ARG A 30 14.54 -22.78 13.29
N ILE A 31 13.97 -22.13 12.28
CA ILE A 31 14.43 -20.83 11.80
C ILE A 31 13.75 -19.74 12.63
N ASP A 32 14.56 -18.89 13.24
CA ASP A 32 14.16 -17.90 14.25
C ASP A 32 14.10 -16.45 13.73
N SER A 33 14.41 -16.24 12.44
CA SER A 33 14.32 -14.92 11.80
C SER A 33 13.58 -14.98 10.46
N CYS A 34 12.85 -13.91 10.17
CA CYS A 34 12.08 -13.80 8.93
C CYS A 34 12.97 -13.89 7.69
N ALA A 35 14.07 -13.13 7.66
CA ALA A 35 14.99 -13.12 6.52
C ALA A 35 15.54 -14.52 6.23
N ALA A 36 16.00 -15.26 7.25
CA ALA A 36 16.47 -16.63 7.06
C ALA A 36 15.34 -17.59 6.65
N CYS A 37 14.11 -17.34 7.11
CA CYS A 37 12.95 -18.18 6.79
C CYS A 37 12.56 -18.07 5.31
N VAL A 38 12.57 -16.87 4.73
CA VAL A 38 12.11 -16.65 3.36
C VAL A 38 13.23 -16.71 2.31
N ASN A 39 14.49 -16.71 2.73
CA ASN A 39 15.65 -16.79 1.83
C ASN A 39 15.94 -18.23 1.38
N ASN A 40 15.15 -18.73 0.42
CA ASN A 40 15.33 -20.05 -0.21
C ASN A 40 15.40 -21.25 0.76
N ALA A 41 14.93 -21.08 2.00
CA ALA A 41 14.87 -22.16 2.96
C ALA A 41 13.74 -23.13 2.59
N THR A 42 13.98 -24.42 2.85
CA THR A 42 12.98 -25.47 2.64
C THR A 42 12.83 -26.35 3.86
N ASP A 43 11.67 -27.01 3.98
CA ASP A 43 11.57 -28.17 4.84
C ASP A 43 12.45 -29.31 4.29
N GLY A 44 12.70 -30.32 5.11
CA GLY A 44 13.54 -31.46 4.70
C GLY A 44 13.03 -32.25 3.49
N PHE A 45 11.87 -31.87 2.93
CA PHE A 45 11.24 -32.46 1.76
C PHE A 45 11.28 -31.53 0.52
N GLY A 46 11.85 -30.33 0.64
CA GLY A 46 12.02 -29.38 -0.45
C GLY A 46 10.87 -28.39 -0.62
N PHE A 47 9.89 -28.35 0.29
CA PHE A 47 8.84 -27.32 0.27
C PHE A 47 9.35 -26.02 0.89
N ARG A 48 8.91 -24.87 0.38
CA ARG A 48 9.39 -23.57 0.85
C ARG A 48 9.01 -23.33 2.31
N CYS A 49 9.89 -22.63 3.02
CA CYS A 49 9.57 -22.05 4.31
C CYS A 49 8.82 -20.71 4.13
N GLN A 50 7.90 -20.43 5.05
CA GLN A 50 7.11 -19.20 5.09
C GLN A 50 7.12 -18.60 6.51
N TRP A 51 7.20 -17.28 6.61
CA TRP A 51 7.21 -16.56 7.88
C TRP A 51 5.80 -16.09 8.23
N CYS A 52 5.41 -16.24 9.50
CA CYS A 52 4.19 -15.65 10.04
C CYS A 52 4.51 -14.49 10.97
N ALA A 53 4.13 -13.27 10.59
CA ALA A 53 4.41 -12.07 11.36
C ALA A 53 3.71 -12.06 12.73
N THR A 54 2.45 -12.51 12.80
CA THR A 54 1.66 -12.51 14.04
C THR A 54 2.21 -13.47 15.10
N SER A 55 2.69 -14.66 14.71
CA SER A 55 3.27 -15.62 15.65
C SER A 55 4.79 -15.49 15.80
N GLY A 56 5.46 -14.71 14.94
CA GLY A 56 6.91 -14.58 14.92
C GLY A 56 7.62 -15.92 14.66
N SER A 57 7.05 -16.75 13.79
CA SER A 57 7.53 -18.13 13.57
C SER A 57 7.61 -18.50 12.10
N CYS A 58 8.58 -19.34 11.77
CA CYS A 58 8.75 -19.94 10.45
C CYS A 58 8.11 -21.34 10.39
N ALA A 59 7.50 -21.71 9.26
CA ALA A 59 6.93 -23.04 9.04
C ALA A 59 7.00 -23.43 7.56
N SER A 60 6.88 -24.72 7.26
CA SER A 60 6.70 -25.20 5.88
C SER A 60 5.39 -24.69 5.28
N GLU A 61 5.39 -24.35 3.98
CA GLU A 61 4.16 -24.01 3.22
C GLU A 61 3.14 -25.18 3.17
N LYS A 62 3.59 -26.42 3.47
CA LYS A 62 2.72 -27.60 3.57
C LYS A 62 2.24 -27.88 4.99
N ALA A 63 2.78 -27.20 6.00
CA ALA A 63 2.26 -27.29 7.34
C ALA A 63 0.83 -26.71 7.36
N SER A 64 -0.05 -27.26 8.19
CA SER A 64 -1.36 -26.66 8.46
C SER A 64 -1.15 -25.33 9.21
N SER A 65 -0.81 -24.27 8.47
CA SER A 65 -0.42 -23.00 9.07
C SER A 65 -1.65 -22.28 9.64
N VAL A 66 -1.55 -21.81 10.88
CA VAL A 66 -2.57 -20.96 11.56
C VAL A 66 -2.39 -19.48 11.16
N CYS A 67 -1.50 -19.17 10.22
CA CYS A 67 -1.21 -17.80 9.83
C CYS A 67 -2.27 -17.27 8.87
N HIS A 68 -2.80 -16.07 9.17
CA HIS A 68 -3.64 -15.36 8.21
C HIS A 68 -2.83 -15.01 6.96
N VAL A 69 -3.46 -14.99 5.79
CA VAL A 69 -2.77 -14.74 4.51
C VAL A 69 -2.05 -13.38 4.51
N ASP A 70 -2.62 -12.36 5.13
CA ASP A 70 -1.98 -11.05 5.24
C ASP A 70 -0.80 -11.00 6.23
N ASP A 71 -0.74 -11.95 7.16
CA ASP A 71 0.36 -12.08 8.13
C ASP A 71 1.48 -12.98 7.63
N MET A 72 1.22 -13.71 6.55
CA MET A 72 2.18 -14.60 5.91
C MET A 72 3.09 -13.81 4.97
N THR A 73 4.37 -14.20 4.96
CA THR A 73 5.40 -13.61 4.13
C THR A 73 6.26 -14.72 3.51
N LEU A 74 6.49 -14.60 2.20
CA LEU A 74 7.37 -15.47 1.40
C LEU A 74 8.58 -14.73 0.81
N ASP A 75 8.69 -13.43 1.07
CA ASP A 75 9.72 -12.54 0.53
C ASP A 75 10.30 -11.65 1.63
N GLU A 76 11.61 -11.45 1.61
CA GLU A 76 12.34 -10.67 2.62
C GLU A 76 11.87 -9.22 2.69
N TYR A 77 11.41 -8.65 1.58
CA TYR A 77 10.86 -7.30 1.53
C TYR A 77 9.72 -7.09 2.53
N ASN A 78 8.92 -8.13 2.78
CA ASN A 78 7.79 -8.09 3.72
C ASN A 78 8.09 -8.69 5.08
N CYS A 79 9.37 -8.82 5.44
CA CYS A 79 9.77 -9.11 6.81
C CYS A 79 9.57 -7.90 7.73
N PRO A 80 9.23 -8.11 9.02
CA PRO A 80 9.18 -7.03 10.00
C PRO A 80 10.51 -6.27 10.07
N ALA A 81 10.44 -4.95 9.95
CA ALA A 81 11.55 -4.02 10.05
C ALA A 81 11.41 -3.14 11.30
N ASP A 82 12.53 -2.63 11.79
CA ASP A 82 12.56 -1.64 12.87
C ASP A 82 12.08 -0.27 12.36
N VAL A 83 10.98 0.21 12.91
CA VAL A 83 10.34 1.49 12.57
C VAL A 83 10.58 2.58 13.61
N SER A 84 11.38 2.31 14.66
CA SER A 84 11.60 3.23 15.77
C SER A 84 12.22 4.58 15.37
N ASN A 85 12.95 4.60 14.25
CA ASN A 85 13.59 5.79 13.70
C ASN A 85 12.70 6.56 12.70
N LEU A 86 11.56 6.00 12.28
CA LEU A 86 10.64 6.68 11.38
C LEU A 86 9.97 7.87 12.10
N ARG A 87 9.95 9.02 11.41
CA ARG A 87 9.37 10.26 11.93
C ARG A 87 8.16 10.63 11.07
N TYR A 88 7.00 10.21 11.53
CA TYR A 88 5.73 10.60 10.94
C TYR A 88 5.34 12.01 11.42
N ASP A 89 5.17 12.93 10.47
CA ASP A 89 4.77 14.32 10.73
C ASP A 89 3.25 14.47 10.59
N GLU A 90 2.52 14.17 11.66
CA GLU A 90 1.06 14.29 11.71
C GLU A 90 0.57 15.72 11.42
N GLN A 91 1.34 16.74 11.82
CA GLN A 91 0.98 18.13 11.60
C GLN A 91 0.98 18.45 10.10
N PHE A 92 2.00 18.00 9.36
CA PHE A 92 2.03 18.10 7.90
C PHE A 92 0.84 17.38 7.25
N MET A 93 0.47 16.21 7.76
CA MET A 93 -0.67 15.45 7.24
C MET A 93 -1.99 16.20 7.41
N ARG A 94 -2.20 16.82 8.59
CA ARG A 94 -3.42 17.58 8.91
C ARG A 94 -3.49 18.93 8.22
N GLN A 95 -2.38 19.66 8.15
CA GLN A 95 -2.36 21.07 7.74
C GLN A 95 -2.02 21.26 6.27
N THR A 96 -1.35 20.29 5.64
CA THR A 96 -0.95 20.38 4.22
C THR A 96 -1.63 19.31 3.40
N VAL A 97 -1.42 18.03 3.72
CA VAL A 97 -1.91 16.92 2.87
C VAL A 97 -3.43 16.85 2.84
N LEU A 98 -4.09 16.90 4.00
CA LEU A 98 -5.55 16.79 4.11
C LEU A 98 -6.28 17.87 3.30
N PRO A 99 -5.99 19.19 3.44
CA PRO A 99 -6.62 20.20 2.61
C PRO A 99 -6.40 19.98 1.11
N LEU A 100 -5.17 19.61 0.71
CA LEU A 100 -4.84 19.39 -0.70
C LEU A 100 -5.64 18.22 -1.28
N ILE A 101 -5.68 17.07 -0.60
CA ILE A 101 -6.47 15.91 -1.00
C ILE A 101 -7.96 16.25 -1.00
N ALA A 102 -8.47 16.86 0.07
CA ALA A 102 -9.90 17.12 0.21
C ALA A 102 -10.43 18.10 -0.85
N ALA A 103 -9.61 19.08 -1.27
CA ALA A 103 -9.95 20.04 -2.31
C ALA A 103 -10.27 19.38 -3.67
N THR A 104 -9.76 18.17 -3.93
CA THR A 104 -10.09 17.41 -5.16
C THR A 104 -11.59 17.09 -5.29
N ASN A 105 -12.34 17.12 -4.19
CA ASN A 105 -13.79 16.90 -4.16
C ASN A 105 -14.61 18.19 -4.40
N SER A 106 -13.96 19.30 -4.76
CA SER A 106 -14.66 20.53 -5.12
C SER A 106 -15.44 20.35 -6.42
N PRO A 107 -16.62 20.99 -6.57
CA PRO A 107 -17.46 20.86 -7.76
C PRO A 107 -16.85 21.49 -9.02
N ASP A 108 -15.94 22.45 -8.86
CA ASP A 108 -15.27 23.16 -9.95
C ASP A 108 -13.94 23.78 -9.47
N SER A 109 -13.14 24.27 -10.42
CA SER A 109 -11.82 24.86 -10.16
C SER A 109 -11.87 26.15 -9.34
N GLN A 110 -12.94 26.94 -9.47
CA GLN A 110 -13.12 28.17 -8.69
C GLN A 110 -13.34 27.84 -7.22
N LYS A 111 -14.22 26.87 -6.93
CA LYS A 111 -14.50 26.41 -5.56
C LYS A 111 -13.30 25.70 -4.95
N LEU A 112 -12.55 24.95 -5.75
CA LEU A 112 -11.27 24.35 -5.37
C LEU A 112 -10.29 25.43 -4.88
N ALA A 113 -10.00 26.43 -5.72
CA ALA A 113 -9.08 27.51 -5.38
C ALA A 113 -9.55 28.29 -4.14
N GLN A 114 -10.84 28.64 -4.06
CA GLN A 114 -11.41 29.34 -2.90
C GLN A 114 -11.31 28.53 -1.60
N SER A 115 -11.45 27.20 -1.67
CA SER A 115 -11.35 26.36 -0.47
C SER A 115 -9.90 26.25 0.02
N LEU A 116 -8.93 26.12 -0.89
CA LEU A 116 -7.51 26.10 -0.58
C LEU A 116 -7.01 27.44 -0.03
N ASP A 117 -7.50 28.57 -0.56
CA ASP A 117 -7.19 29.92 -0.08
C ASP A 117 -7.51 30.09 1.41
N THR A 118 -8.56 29.42 1.92
CA THR A 118 -8.89 29.47 3.36
C THR A 118 -7.84 28.82 4.27
N CYS A 119 -6.94 28.01 3.71
CA CYS A 119 -5.90 27.28 4.43
C CYS A 119 -4.53 27.89 4.22
N PHE A 120 -4.23 28.25 2.98
CA PHE A 120 -2.87 28.62 2.56
C PHE A 120 -2.76 30.10 2.16
N GLY A 121 -3.86 30.78 1.85
CA GLY A 121 -3.81 32.14 1.28
C GLY A 121 -2.88 32.21 0.07
N ASP A 122 -1.98 33.20 0.07
CA ASP A 122 -0.95 33.38 -0.97
C ASP A 122 0.17 32.31 -0.95
N GLU A 123 0.15 31.36 -0.02
CA GLU A 123 1.14 30.27 0.10
C GLU A 123 0.87 29.08 -0.82
N ILE A 124 -0.16 29.15 -1.66
CA ILE A 124 -0.46 28.17 -2.70
C ILE A 124 -0.83 28.84 -4.03
N GLN A 125 -0.36 28.27 -5.13
CA GLN A 125 -0.70 28.70 -6.48
C GLN A 125 -1.23 27.49 -7.25
N VAL A 126 -2.55 27.41 -7.47
CA VAL A 126 -3.12 26.37 -8.35
C VAL A 126 -2.67 26.67 -9.77
N ILE A 127 -1.98 25.73 -10.40
CA ILE A 127 -1.43 25.87 -11.75
C ILE A 127 -2.53 25.48 -12.75
N ASN A 128 -3.06 24.27 -12.63
CA ASN A 128 -4.05 23.74 -13.56
C ASN A 128 -4.93 22.64 -12.94
N THR A 129 -6.05 22.33 -13.59
CA THR A 129 -6.94 21.21 -13.25
C THR A 129 -7.16 20.33 -14.47
N TYR A 130 -7.18 19.02 -14.28
CA TYR A 130 -7.32 18.04 -15.34
C TYR A 130 -8.52 17.15 -15.06
N GLU A 131 -9.38 16.97 -16.06
CA GLU A 131 -10.50 16.03 -15.99
C GLU A 131 -10.57 15.21 -17.27
N ILE A 132 -10.62 13.90 -17.11
CA ILE A 132 -10.73 12.92 -18.20
C ILE A 132 -11.76 11.86 -17.82
N PHE A 133 -12.28 11.11 -18.79
CA PHE A 133 -12.99 9.87 -18.50
C PHE A 133 -11.98 8.79 -18.11
N CYS A 134 -12.16 8.16 -16.95
CA CYS A 134 -11.20 7.19 -16.42
C CYS A 134 -11.03 5.96 -17.34
N ASP A 135 -12.08 5.65 -18.10
CA ASP A 135 -12.14 4.51 -19.00
C ASP A 135 -13.01 4.84 -20.23
N ASN A 136 -13.09 3.88 -21.14
CA ASN A 136 -13.84 4.03 -22.39
C ASN A 136 -15.37 3.98 -22.22
N THR A 137 -15.90 3.79 -21.01
CA THR A 137 -17.35 3.79 -20.77
C THR A 137 -17.92 5.20 -20.76
N ASN A 138 -17.07 6.22 -20.53
CA ASN A 138 -17.44 7.62 -20.36
C ASN A 138 -18.45 7.87 -19.23
N ILE A 139 -18.50 6.99 -18.23
CA ILE A 139 -19.41 7.13 -17.07
C ILE A 139 -18.68 7.80 -15.90
N THR A 140 -17.44 7.39 -15.63
CA THR A 140 -16.67 7.84 -14.47
C THR A 140 -15.57 8.80 -14.90
N THR A 141 -15.46 9.96 -14.25
CA THR A 141 -14.37 10.91 -14.51
C THR A 141 -13.26 10.80 -13.47
N CYS A 142 -12.03 10.92 -13.95
CA CYS A 142 -10.82 11.01 -13.15
C CYS A 142 -10.39 12.47 -13.16
N PHE A 143 -10.06 12.98 -11.98
CA PHE A 143 -9.69 14.38 -11.79
C PHE A 143 -8.36 14.47 -11.06
N ALA A 144 -7.55 15.44 -11.46
CA ALA A 144 -6.37 15.83 -10.73
C ALA A 144 -6.15 17.34 -10.85
N TYR A 145 -5.29 17.90 -10.00
CA TYR A 145 -4.80 19.26 -10.19
C TYR A 145 -3.33 19.36 -9.81
N SER A 146 -2.68 20.38 -10.35
CA SER A 146 -1.32 20.75 -9.99
C SER A 146 -1.33 22.08 -9.24
N ALA A 147 -0.50 22.20 -8.21
CA ALA A 147 -0.32 23.43 -7.47
C ALA A 147 1.14 23.59 -7.03
N PHE A 148 1.59 24.83 -6.92
CA PHE A 148 2.90 25.16 -6.37
C PHE A 148 2.75 25.73 -4.95
N LEU A 149 3.58 25.28 -4.03
CA LEU A 149 3.67 25.78 -2.65
C LEU A 149 5.03 26.47 -2.45
N PRO A 150 5.11 27.81 -2.63
CA PRO A 150 6.38 28.53 -2.63
C PRO A 150 7.21 28.35 -1.35
N ARG A 151 6.56 28.32 -0.18
CA ARG A 151 7.27 28.18 1.10
C ARG A 151 8.00 26.85 1.26
N HIS A 152 7.56 25.82 0.54
CA HIS A 152 8.15 24.48 0.58
C HIS A 152 9.07 24.18 -0.60
N ASN A 153 9.12 25.10 -1.57
CA ASN A 153 9.68 24.86 -2.90
C ASN A 153 9.18 23.53 -3.49
N ALA A 154 7.86 23.35 -3.48
CA ALA A 154 7.23 22.08 -3.83
C ALA A 154 6.07 22.24 -4.81
N MET A 155 6.04 21.40 -5.83
CA MET A 155 4.87 21.19 -6.68
C MET A 155 4.08 19.99 -6.16
N ALA A 156 2.80 20.16 -5.92
CA ALA A 156 1.88 19.09 -5.59
C ALA A 156 1.07 18.69 -6.82
N LEU A 157 1.07 17.39 -7.14
CA LEU A 157 0.15 16.73 -8.05
C LEU A 157 -0.84 15.94 -7.20
N VAL A 158 -2.12 16.30 -7.28
CA VAL A 158 -3.14 15.80 -6.36
C VAL A 158 -4.28 15.15 -7.13
N PHE A 159 -4.57 13.90 -6.81
CA PHE A 159 -5.49 13.04 -7.56
C PHE A 159 -6.76 12.73 -6.77
N ARG A 160 -7.92 12.88 -7.41
CA ARG A 160 -9.24 12.64 -6.80
C ARG A 160 -9.52 11.14 -6.69
N GLY A 161 -10.19 10.75 -5.61
CA GLY A 161 -10.86 9.46 -5.51
C GLY A 161 -12.07 9.35 -6.44
N THR A 162 -12.72 8.19 -6.43
CA THR A 162 -13.95 7.95 -7.20
C THR A 162 -15.16 8.41 -6.41
N THR A 163 -16.04 9.21 -7.00
CA THR A 163 -17.29 9.69 -6.37
C THR A 163 -18.42 8.64 -6.39
N THR A 164 -18.27 7.58 -7.19
CA THR A 164 -19.27 6.54 -7.46
C THR A 164 -18.98 5.19 -6.79
N LEU A 165 -17.77 4.97 -6.27
CA LEU A 165 -17.29 3.67 -5.75
C LEU A 165 -18.16 3.14 -4.59
N PHE A 166 -18.83 4.04 -3.87
CA PHE A 166 -19.49 3.73 -2.60
C PHE A 166 -20.96 3.33 -2.73
N GLN A 167 -21.57 3.50 -3.91
CA GLN A 167 -22.95 3.05 -4.13
C GLN A 167 -23.07 1.52 -4.21
N PHE A 168 -21.97 0.79 -4.39
CA PHE A 168 -21.99 -0.61 -4.82
C PHE A 168 -20.97 -1.52 -4.14
N ILE A 169 -20.56 -1.31 -2.88
CA ILE A 169 -19.48 -2.11 -2.25
C ILE A 169 -19.75 -3.62 -2.14
N ASP A 170 -20.97 -4.11 -2.42
CA ASP A 170 -21.22 -5.55 -2.64
C ASP A 170 -20.86 -6.04 -4.07
N GLU A 171 -20.89 -5.19 -5.10
CA GLU A 171 -20.40 -5.47 -6.47
C GLU A 171 -18.97 -4.92 -6.72
N GLY A 172 -18.51 -4.00 -5.86
CA GLY A 172 -17.33 -3.15 -6.02
C GLY A 172 -15.97 -3.80 -5.77
N ILE A 173 -15.92 -5.04 -5.25
CA ILE A 173 -14.66 -5.81 -5.23
C ILE A 173 -14.15 -5.99 -6.68
N SER A 174 -15.04 -6.17 -7.66
CA SER A 174 -14.67 -6.36 -9.08
C SER A 174 -13.87 -5.19 -9.66
N PHE A 175 -14.12 -3.96 -9.19
CA PHE A 175 -13.34 -2.78 -9.55
C PHE A 175 -11.85 -2.89 -9.14
N PHE A 176 -11.53 -3.73 -8.17
CA PHE A 176 -10.14 -3.97 -7.75
C PHE A 176 -9.52 -5.18 -8.44
N LEU A 177 -10.30 -5.93 -9.23
CA LEU A 177 -9.90 -7.19 -9.86
C LEU A 177 -9.65 -7.06 -11.36
N HIS A 178 -9.12 -5.93 -11.82
CA HIS A 178 -8.75 -5.76 -13.21
C HIS A 178 -7.50 -6.56 -13.58
N GLN A 179 -7.28 -6.68 -14.88
CA GLN A 179 -6.05 -7.25 -15.43
C GLN A 179 -4.83 -6.45 -14.93
N LYS A 180 -3.79 -7.16 -14.50
CA LYS A 180 -2.47 -6.57 -14.24
C LYS A 180 -1.65 -6.61 -15.52
N VAL A 181 -0.98 -5.50 -15.85
CA VAL A 181 -0.17 -5.31 -17.05
C VAL A 181 1.24 -4.86 -16.67
N GLN A 182 2.23 -5.18 -17.51
CA GLN A 182 3.61 -4.78 -17.27
C GLN A 182 3.72 -3.25 -17.21
N PHE A 183 4.27 -2.74 -16.11
CA PHE A 183 4.60 -1.32 -16.02
C PHE A 183 6.08 -1.10 -16.35
N LYS A 184 6.38 -0.70 -17.59
CA LYS A 184 7.76 -0.60 -18.14
C LYS A 184 8.75 0.24 -17.32
N VAL A 185 8.27 1.17 -16.49
CA VAL A 185 9.10 1.96 -15.57
C VAL A 185 9.70 1.07 -14.47
N THR A 186 9.02 -0.02 -14.16
CA THR A 186 9.41 -1.01 -13.16
C THR A 186 9.58 -2.38 -13.84
N ASN A 187 10.08 -3.36 -13.09
CA ASN A 187 10.06 -4.76 -13.56
C ASN A 187 8.75 -5.47 -13.21
N GLY A 188 7.82 -4.80 -12.52
CA GLY A 188 6.57 -5.37 -12.05
C GLY A 188 5.35 -5.07 -12.90
N VAL A 189 4.21 -5.54 -12.43
CA VAL A 189 2.89 -5.31 -13.01
C VAL A 189 2.07 -4.33 -12.18
N VAL A 190 1.15 -3.66 -12.85
CA VAL A 190 0.21 -2.70 -12.27
C VAL A 190 -1.18 -2.94 -12.84
N ASP A 191 -2.20 -2.55 -12.10
CA ASP A 191 -3.58 -2.54 -12.54
C ASP A 191 -3.76 -1.69 -13.80
N GLU A 192 -4.29 -2.30 -14.86
CA GLU A 192 -4.44 -1.65 -16.16
C GLU A 192 -5.34 -0.41 -16.09
N TYR A 193 -6.39 -0.44 -15.27
CA TYR A 193 -7.30 0.69 -15.10
C TYR A 193 -6.55 1.91 -14.56
N TYR A 194 -5.77 1.72 -13.49
CA TYR A 194 -4.98 2.80 -12.88
C TYR A 194 -3.92 3.31 -13.84
N LEU A 195 -3.24 2.43 -14.56
CA LEU A 195 -2.18 2.83 -15.49
C LEU A 195 -2.72 3.65 -16.66
N ASN A 196 -3.84 3.23 -17.25
CA ASN A 196 -4.47 3.94 -18.35
C ASN A 196 -5.01 5.30 -17.90
N ALA A 197 -5.69 5.37 -16.75
CA ALA A 197 -6.19 6.61 -16.19
C ALA A 197 -5.04 7.58 -15.85
N PHE A 198 -3.94 7.07 -15.29
CA PHE A 198 -2.73 7.88 -15.07
C PHE A 198 -2.20 8.46 -16.38
N TYR A 199 -1.97 7.66 -17.41
CA TYR A 199 -1.44 8.17 -18.68
C TYR A 199 -2.39 9.17 -19.35
N ALA A 200 -3.71 8.96 -19.26
CA ALA A 200 -4.69 9.89 -19.77
C ALA A 200 -4.64 11.26 -19.05
N LEU A 201 -4.49 11.27 -17.72
CA LEU A 201 -4.28 12.49 -16.94
C LEU A 201 -2.92 13.13 -17.23
N TRP A 202 -1.88 12.31 -17.37
CA TRP A 202 -0.52 12.77 -17.64
C TRP A 202 -0.44 13.54 -18.97
N GLU A 203 -1.07 12.99 -20.02
CA GLU A 203 -1.06 13.55 -21.37
C GLU A 203 -2.12 14.65 -21.59
N SER A 204 -3.00 14.93 -20.61
CA SER A 204 -4.01 16.00 -20.71
C SER A 204 -3.49 17.39 -20.33
N GLY A 205 -2.17 17.52 -20.12
CA GLY A 205 -1.47 18.77 -19.80
C GLY A 205 -0.64 18.70 -18.52
N MET A 206 -0.82 17.67 -17.69
CA MET A 206 -0.05 17.52 -16.44
C MET A 206 1.45 17.36 -16.71
N ARG A 207 1.83 16.65 -17.78
CA ARG A 207 3.23 16.56 -18.20
C ARG A 207 3.85 17.94 -18.41
N ASP A 208 3.16 18.79 -19.15
CA ASP A 208 3.69 20.10 -19.55
C ASP A 208 3.87 21.00 -18.31
N ASP A 209 2.97 20.92 -17.33
CA ASP A 209 3.10 21.65 -16.06
C ASP A 209 4.28 21.13 -15.22
N VAL A 210 4.52 19.81 -15.18
CA VAL A 210 5.68 19.24 -14.47
C VAL A 210 6.99 19.62 -15.14
N GLU A 211 7.06 19.51 -16.46
CA GLU A 211 8.25 19.88 -17.24
C GLU A 211 8.55 21.38 -17.08
N THR A 212 7.53 22.24 -17.16
CA THR A 212 7.67 23.69 -16.93
C THR A 212 8.21 23.98 -15.54
N VAL A 213 7.67 23.36 -14.48
CA VAL A 213 8.15 23.60 -13.12
C VAL A 213 9.60 23.11 -12.93
N LEU A 214 9.95 21.96 -13.49
CA LEU A 214 11.32 21.43 -13.43
C LEU A 214 12.32 22.29 -14.22
N GLU A 215 11.89 22.93 -15.31
CA GLU A 215 12.73 23.83 -16.11
C GLU A 215 12.89 25.23 -15.48
N GLU A 216 11.81 25.78 -14.91
CA GLU A 216 11.80 27.16 -14.41
C GLU A 216 12.29 27.31 -12.96
N ARG A 217 12.31 26.23 -12.18
CA ARG A 217 12.68 26.26 -10.76
C ARG A 217 14.04 25.63 -10.55
N GLU A 218 14.70 26.05 -9.47
CA GLU A 218 16.04 25.58 -9.08
C GLU A 218 16.10 24.05 -9.01
N ASP A 219 17.32 23.50 -9.11
CA ASP A 219 17.61 22.05 -9.13
C ASP A 219 17.11 21.28 -7.89
N ASP A 220 16.53 21.93 -6.88
CA ASP A 220 16.06 21.37 -5.62
C ASP A 220 14.54 21.32 -5.46
N VAL A 221 13.76 21.72 -6.49
CA VAL A 221 12.28 21.68 -6.42
C VAL A 221 11.80 20.27 -6.07
N LYS A 222 10.85 20.21 -5.13
CA LYS A 222 10.24 18.96 -4.66
C LYS A 222 8.97 18.67 -5.46
N LEU A 223 8.73 17.41 -5.74
CA LEU A 223 7.50 16.91 -6.33
C LEU A 223 6.76 16.09 -5.29
N TRP A 224 5.54 16.51 -4.99
CA TRP A 224 4.65 15.88 -4.04
C TRP A 224 3.48 15.26 -4.78
N PHE A 225 3.16 14.02 -4.45
CA PHE A 225 2.09 13.24 -5.05
C PHE A 225 1.11 12.90 -3.94
N PHE A 226 -0.12 13.37 -4.06
CA PHE A 226 -1.14 13.15 -3.03
C PHE A 226 -2.41 12.57 -3.63
N GLY A 227 -3.09 11.71 -2.89
CA GLY A 227 -4.35 11.15 -3.37
C GLY A 227 -5.10 10.33 -2.33
N HIS A 228 -6.41 10.22 -2.55
CA HIS A 228 -7.30 9.40 -1.73
C HIS A 228 -7.95 8.31 -2.58
N SER A 229 -8.14 7.11 -2.02
CA SER A 229 -8.84 6.01 -2.71
C SER A 229 -8.19 5.68 -4.07
N LEU A 230 -8.97 5.64 -5.17
CA LEU A 230 -8.46 5.58 -6.56
C LEU A 230 -7.31 6.58 -6.79
N GLY A 231 -7.49 7.82 -6.35
CA GLY A 231 -6.48 8.88 -6.48
C GLY A 231 -5.17 8.55 -5.77
N GLY A 232 -5.19 7.79 -4.68
CA GLY A 232 -3.98 7.30 -4.02
C GLY A 232 -3.18 6.37 -4.93
N GLY A 233 -3.86 5.45 -5.62
CA GLY A 233 -3.23 4.57 -6.59
C GLY A 233 -2.64 5.33 -7.78
N LEU A 234 -3.37 6.32 -8.31
CA LEU A 234 -2.88 7.19 -9.38
C LEU A 234 -1.66 8.01 -8.93
N ALA A 235 -1.68 8.56 -7.71
CA ALA A 235 -0.56 9.29 -7.14
C ALA A 235 0.68 8.39 -6.97
N SER A 236 0.50 7.13 -6.57
CA SER A 236 1.59 6.16 -6.46
C SER A 236 2.25 5.87 -7.81
N ILE A 237 1.45 5.61 -8.86
CA ILE A 237 1.97 5.42 -10.23
C ILE A 237 2.69 6.67 -10.72
N ALA A 238 2.07 7.85 -10.54
CA ALA A 238 2.63 9.13 -10.95
C ALA A 238 3.99 9.38 -10.29
N SER A 239 4.11 9.12 -8.99
CA SER A 239 5.33 9.34 -8.22
C SER A 239 6.50 8.51 -8.76
N VAL A 240 6.28 7.22 -9.03
CA VAL A 240 7.28 6.30 -9.58
C VAL A 240 7.64 6.66 -11.01
N TYR A 241 6.62 6.96 -11.84
CA TYR A 241 6.82 7.36 -13.23
C TYR A 241 7.70 8.61 -13.33
N VAL A 242 7.35 9.66 -12.59
CA VAL A 242 8.03 10.95 -12.63
C VAL A 242 9.42 10.85 -12.00
N ALA A 243 9.57 10.18 -10.87
CA ALA A 243 10.87 9.98 -10.22
C ALA A 243 11.86 9.28 -11.17
N ASN A 244 11.42 8.21 -11.83
CA ASN A 244 12.27 7.51 -12.79
C ASN A 244 12.53 8.33 -14.06
N LYS A 245 11.50 8.96 -14.64
CA LYS A 245 11.62 9.66 -15.93
C LYS A 245 12.51 10.90 -15.84
N TYR A 246 12.42 11.66 -14.75
CA TYR A 246 13.14 12.92 -14.56
C TYR A 246 14.28 12.83 -13.54
N ALA A 247 14.64 11.62 -13.10
CA ALA A 247 15.68 11.36 -12.11
C ALA A 247 15.51 12.20 -10.82
N VAL A 248 14.26 12.30 -10.33
CA VAL A 248 13.95 13.00 -9.07
C VAL A 248 14.18 12.03 -7.93
N GLU A 249 15.32 12.17 -7.25
CA GLU A 249 15.78 11.22 -6.24
C GLU A 249 15.45 11.61 -4.81
N GLY A 250 15.33 10.59 -3.94
CA GLY A 250 15.30 10.75 -2.49
C GLY A 250 14.14 11.62 -2.00
N THR A 251 14.45 12.59 -1.13
CA THR A 251 13.46 13.47 -0.48
C THR A 251 12.90 14.55 -1.41
N ARG A 252 13.34 14.61 -2.68
CA ARG A 252 12.71 15.48 -3.68
C ARG A 252 11.40 14.91 -4.20
N SER A 253 11.15 13.61 -4.03
CA SER A 253 9.86 12.98 -4.36
C SER A 253 9.19 12.51 -3.08
N LYS A 254 7.93 12.91 -2.85
CA LYS A 254 7.14 12.50 -1.69
C LYS A 254 5.77 12.01 -2.14
N LEU A 255 5.36 10.85 -1.64
CA LEU A 255 4.00 10.35 -1.79
C LEU A 255 3.29 10.38 -0.44
N VAL A 256 2.07 10.90 -0.40
CA VAL A 256 1.15 10.64 0.72
C VAL A 256 -0.22 10.24 0.20
N THR A 257 -0.73 9.11 0.66
CA THR A 257 -2.05 8.62 0.24
C THR A 257 -2.95 8.32 1.43
N PHE A 258 -4.25 8.52 1.24
CA PHE A 258 -5.30 8.18 2.21
C PHE A 258 -6.13 7.01 1.66
N GLY A 259 -6.19 5.89 2.39
CA GLY A 259 -7.06 4.77 2.03
C GLY A 259 -6.73 4.16 0.66
N MET A 260 -5.44 4.07 0.31
CA MET A 260 -5.00 3.61 -1.01
C MET A 260 -5.17 2.09 -1.15
N PRO A 261 -5.80 1.59 -2.24
CA PRO A 261 -5.85 0.16 -2.54
C PRO A 261 -4.49 -0.38 -3.02
N ARG A 262 -4.30 -1.69 -3.04
CA ARG A 262 -3.15 -2.30 -3.71
C ARG A 262 -3.29 -2.13 -5.22
N ILE A 263 -2.21 -1.76 -5.89
CA ILE A 263 -2.27 -1.46 -7.34
C ILE A 263 -1.41 -2.36 -8.21
N GLY A 264 -0.43 -3.06 -7.66
CA GLY A 264 0.47 -3.91 -8.44
C GLY A 264 1.12 -4.98 -7.59
N ASP A 265 2.16 -5.61 -8.13
CA ASP A 265 2.89 -6.70 -7.48
C ASP A 265 3.99 -6.20 -6.53
N ILE A 266 4.74 -7.17 -5.97
CA ILE A 266 5.85 -6.89 -5.05
C ILE A 266 7.01 -6.18 -5.76
N GLU A 267 7.22 -6.45 -7.05
CA GLU A 267 8.24 -5.78 -7.86
C GLU A 267 7.93 -4.28 -8.04
N LEU A 268 6.66 -3.92 -8.24
CA LEU A 268 6.21 -2.53 -8.20
C LEU A 268 6.45 -1.89 -6.82
N ALA A 269 6.06 -2.58 -5.75
CA ALA A 269 6.24 -2.08 -4.38
C ALA A 269 7.72 -1.84 -4.02
N GLN A 270 8.60 -2.78 -4.36
CA GLN A 270 10.05 -2.63 -4.19
C GLN A 270 10.64 -1.52 -5.06
N ALA A 271 10.18 -1.38 -6.30
CA ALA A 271 10.61 -0.28 -7.17
C ALA A 271 10.18 1.08 -6.60
N HIS A 272 8.96 1.15 -6.08
CA HIS A 272 8.42 2.34 -5.44
C HIS A 272 9.28 2.78 -4.25
N ASP A 273 9.58 1.88 -3.31
CA ASP A 273 10.39 2.22 -2.13
C ASP A 273 11.81 2.68 -2.49
N ARG A 274 12.36 2.21 -3.61
CA ARG A 274 13.67 2.66 -4.10
C ARG A 274 13.60 4.06 -4.72
N LEU A 275 12.57 4.33 -5.52
CA LEU A 275 12.44 5.57 -6.30
C LEU A 275 11.85 6.71 -5.48
N VAL A 276 10.94 6.41 -4.56
CA VAL A 276 10.20 7.38 -3.75
C VAL A 276 10.24 6.95 -2.28
N PRO A 277 11.40 7.06 -1.61
CA PRO A 277 11.54 6.55 -0.24
C PRO A 277 10.76 7.36 0.80
N ASP A 278 10.39 8.60 0.52
CA ASP A 278 9.57 9.45 1.38
C ASP A 278 8.07 9.25 1.10
N SER A 279 7.57 8.05 1.40
CA SER A 279 6.23 7.60 1.07
C SER A 279 5.44 7.14 2.29
N TRP A 280 4.21 7.65 2.41
CA TRP A 280 3.35 7.41 3.58
C TRP A 280 1.92 7.06 3.14
N ARG A 281 1.42 5.91 3.58
CA ARG A 281 0.01 5.56 3.46
C ARG A 281 -0.67 5.77 4.81
N ILE A 282 -1.73 6.55 4.81
CA ILE A 282 -2.51 6.84 6.02
C ILE A 282 -3.81 6.05 5.94
N GLU A 283 -4.07 5.26 6.96
CA GLU A 283 -5.21 4.34 7.01
C GLU A 283 -6.04 4.58 8.27
N HIS A 284 -7.36 4.62 8.10
CA HIS A 284 -8.29 4.94 9.15
C HIS A 284 -9.09 3.71 9.58
N SER A 285 -8.92 3.31 10.83
CA SER A 285 -9.78 2.36 11.55
C SER A 285 -10.09 1.10 10.73
N LYS A 286 -11.28 0.99 10.13
CA LYS A 286 -11.78 -0.20 9.42
C LYS A 286 -12.11 0.11 7.96
N ASP A 287 -11.37 1.04 7.36
CA ASP A 287 -11.40 1.31 5.94
C ASP A 287 -11.13 0.02 5.15
N PRO A 288 -12.07 -0.45 4.30
CA PRO A 288 -11.90 -1.69 3.54
C PRO A 288 -10.97 -1.56 2.33
N ILE A 289 -10.73 -0.34 1.84
CA ILE A 289 -10.09 -0.12 0.54
C ILE A 289 -8.61 -0.53 0.53
N PRO A 290 -7.79 -0.23 1.56
CA PRO A 290 -6.40 -0.70 1.60
C PRO A 290 -6.23 -2.21 1.55
N ALA A 291 -7.24 -2.97 2.00
CA ALA A 291 -7.23 -4.44 1.94
C ALA A 291 -7.55 -5.00 0.56
N LEU A 292 -7.90 -4.15 -0.42
CA LEU A 292 -8.31 -4.57 -1.77
C LEU A 292 -7.30 -4.14 -2.85
N PRO A 293 -7.14 -4.95 -3.91
CA PRO A 293 -7.51 -6.36 -3.96
C PRO A 293 -6.70 -7.19 -2.93
N PRO A 294 -7.14 -8.42 -2.62
CA PRO A 294 -6.40 -9.29 -1.71
C PRO A 294 -4.98 -9.58 -2.21
N ARG A 295 -4.06 -9.90 -1.30
CA ARG A 295 -2.68 -10.30 -1.64
C ARG A 295 -2.58 -11.56 -2.52
N THR A 296 -3.67 -12.31 -2.65
CA THR A 296 -3.80 -13.48 -3.53
C THR A 296 -4.47 -13.18 -4.86
N PHE A 297 -4.49 -11.92 -5.29
CA PHE A 297 -4.98 -11.52 -6.60
C PHE A 297 -3.89 -10.78 -7.40
N PRO A 298 -3.68 -11.10 -8.69
CA PRO A 298 -4.40 -12.10 -9.50
C PRO A 298 -3.91 -13.54 -9.31
N ASP A 299 -2.81 -13.73 -8.57
CA ASP A 299 -2.14 -15.01 -8.37
C ASP A 299 -1.84 -15.23 -6.87
N SER A 300 -1.04 -16.25 -6.49
CA SER A 300 -0.68 -16.54 -5.10
C SER A 300 0.02 -15.38 -4.36
N ILE A 301 0.15 -15.51 -3.04
CA ILE A 301 0.66 -14.47 -2.12
C ILE A 301 2.04 -13.88 -2.49
N ASP A 302 2.84 -14.60 -3.28
CA ASP A 302 4.15 -14.17 -3.80
C ASP A 302 4.08 -13.35 -5.10
N LYS A 303 2.96 -13.40 -5.82
CA LYS A 303 2.76 -12.77 -7.13
C LYS A 303 1.49 -11.92 -7.22
N GLY A 304 0.72 -11.91 -6.14
CA GLY A 304 -0.48 -11.11 -6.04
C GLY A 304 -0.16 -9.67 -5.65
N SER A 305 -1.21 -8.96 -5.28
CA SER A 305 -1.14 -7.52 -5.11
C SER A 305 -0.41 -7.15 -3.82
N PHE A 306 0.39 -6.10 -3.87
CA PHE A 306 1.30 -5.69 -2.82
C PHE A 306 1.27 -4.18 -2.58
N HIS A 307 1.48 -3.82 -1.33
CA HIS A 307 1.67 -2.45 -0.87
C HIS A 307 3.15 -2.09 -0.73
N HIS A 308 3.53 -0.84 -1.02
CA HIS A 308 4.89 -0.30 -0.77
C HIS A 308 5.10 0.04 0.73
N LYS A 309 6.14 0.76 1.16
CA LYS A 309 6.23 1.35 2.53
C LYS A 309 5.82 2.84 2.53
N SER A 310 5.40 3.47 3.62
CA SER A 310 5.16 2.99 4.99
C SER A 310 3.70 3.24 5.42
N GLU A 311 3.10 2.28 6.10
CA GLU A 311 1.73 2.38 6.64
C GLU A 311 1.70 3.14 7.98
N ILE A 312 0.73 4.03 8.14
CA ILE A 312 0.35 4.70 9.39
C ILE A 312 -1.12 4.43 9.63
N TRP A 313 -1.43 3.66 10.66
CA TRP A 313 -2.79 3.25 10.96
C TRP A 313 -3.33 3.90 12.22
N TYR A 314 -4.55 4.41 12.13
CA TYR A 314 -5.28 5.02 13.24
C TYR A 314 -6.43 4.11 13.71
N PRO A 315 -6.24 3.29 14.76
CA PRO A 315 -7.20 2.25 15.15
C PRO A 315 -8.52 2.76 15.74
N LEU A 316 -8.49 3.90 16.41
CA LEU A 316 -9.57 4.37 17.29
C LEU A 316 -10.10 5.76 16.90
N GLY A 317 -9.86 6.17 15.65
CA GLY A 317 -10.21 7.50 15.13
C GLY A 317 -8.98 8.38 14.88
N MET A 318 -9.20 9.55 14.28
CA MET A 318 -8.14 10.47 13.83
C MET A 318 -8.26 11.88 14.40
N GLY A 319 -8.95 12.07 15.53
CA GLY A 319 -8.99 13.35 16.23
C GLY A 319 -7.61 13.78 16.73
N VAL A 320 -7.47 15.06 17.10
CA VAL A 320 -6.20 15.59 17.64
C VAL A 320 -5.78 14.78 18.87
N GLY A 321 -4.55 14.27 18.87
CA GLY A 321 -4.02 13.42 19.95
C GLY A 321 -4.45 11.95 19.87
N ALA A 322 -5.14 11.54 18.79
CA ALA A 322 -5.39 10.13 18.53
C ALA A 322 -4.07 9.35 18.39
N SER A 323 -4.06 8.13 18.92
CA SER A 323 -2.91 7.23 18.79
C SER A 323 -2.90 6.61 17.39
N PHE A 324 -1.70 6.44 16.84
CA PHE A 324 -1.46 5.73 15.59
C PHE A 324 -0.36 4.68 15.77
N GLU A 325 -0.34 3.71 14.87
CA GLU A 325 0.69 2.67 14.77
C GLU A 325 1.43 2.80 13.43
N ILE A 326 2.74 2.54 13.45
CA ILE A 326 3.55 2.52 12.23
C ILE A 326 3.74 1.06 11.81
N GLY A 327 3.34 0.74 10.58
CA GLY A 327 3.45 -0.59 10.01
C GLY A 327 4.91 -1.05 9.91
N THR A 328 5.22 -2.20 10.51
CA THR A 328 6.58 -2.77 10.48
C THR A 328 6.89 -3.50 9.18
N ARG A 329 5.92 -3.70 8.30
CA ARG A 329 6.10 -4.34 6.99
C ARG A 329 5.49 -3.43 5.90
N PRO A 330 5.95 -3.51 4.65
CA PRO A 330 5.32 -2.83 3.52
C PRO A 330 3.85 -3.18 3.36
N ASP A 331 3.53 -4.47 3.37
CA ASP A 331 2.16 -4.97 3.30
C ASP A 331 1.85 -5.63 4.64
N THR A 332 1.40 -4.78 5.56
CA THR A 332 0.78 -5.15 6.81
C THR A 332 -0.73 -5.00 6.72
N THR A 333 -1.40 -5.55 7.71
CA THR A 333 -2.73 -5.09 8.07
C THR A 333 -2.66 -4.57 9.51
N VAL A 334 -1.78 -3.59 9.79
CA VAL A 334 -1.94 -2.87 11.06
C VAL A 334 -3.25 -2.12 10.87
N GLY A 335 -4.33 -2.70 11.41
CA GLY A 335 -5.69 -2.43 10.94
C GLY A 335 -6.35 -3.47 10.07
N ARG A 336 -6.10 -4.76 10.37
CA ARG A 336 -6.81 -5.98 9.92
C ARG A 336 -8.13 -5.70 9.21
N SER A 337 -8.46 -6.55 8.25
CA SER A 337 -9.81 -6.79 7.72
C SER A 337 -10.84 -7.03 8.85
N VAL A 338 -11.11 -6.01 9.68
CA VAL A 338 -11.83 -6.10 10.94
C VAL A 338 -13.26 -6.06 10.50
N PHE A 339 -13.82 -7.23 10.22
CA PHE A 339 -15.26 -7.32 10.19
C PHE A 339 -15.82 -6.83 11.54
N PRO A 340 -16.79 -5.90 11.54
CA PRO A 340 -17.40 -5.29 10.35
C PRO A 340 -16.55 -4.14 9.77
N LEU A 341 -16.34 -4.19 8.45
CA LEU A 341 -15.75 -3.10 7.66
C LEU A 341 -16.59 -1.83 7.80
N ASN A 342 -15.98 -0.65 7.73
CA ASN A 342 -16.70 0.62 7.83
C ASN A 342 -16.30 1.58 6.70
N ILE A 343 -17.23 1.85 5.80
CA ILE A 343 -16.96 2.75 4.67
C ILE A 343 -16.83 4.22 5.10
N GLU A 344 -17.45 4.62 6.20
CA GLU A 344 -17.31 5.99 6.70
C GLU A 344 -15.87 6.31 7.12
N ASP A 345 -15.13 5.29 7.54
CA ASP A 345 -13.71 5.43 7.89
C ASP A 345 -12.88 5.76 6.62
N HIS A 346 -13.29 5.27 5.45
CA HIS A 346 -12.68 5.61 4.18
C HIS A 346 -12.98 7.04 3.71
N LEU A 347 -14.06 7.66 4.18
CA LEU A 347 -14.50 8.99 3.72
C LEU A 347 -14.07 10.12 4.66
N THR A 348 -13.56 9.76 5.84
CA THR A 348 -13.26 10.69 6.92
C THR A 348 -11.82 10.53 7.36
N TYR A 349 -11.04 11.60 7.25
CA TYR A 349 -9.65 11.63 7.71
C TYR A 349 -9.46 12.84 8.62
N PHE A 350 -8.82 12.65 9.76
CA PHE A 350 -8.58 13.72 10.74
C PHE A 350 -9.85 14.50 11.14
N ASP A 351 -10.92 13.76 11.47
CA ASP A 351 -12.28 14.26 11.78
C ASP A 351 -12.91 15.13 10.67
N THR A 352 -12.41 15.00 9.44
CA THR A 352 -12.86 15.75 8.28
C THR A 352 -13.41 14.80 7.22
N ARG A 353 -14.69 14.97 6.87
CA ARG A 353 -15.28 14.30 5.71
C ARG A 353 -14.79 14.96 4.42
N LEU A 354 -14.01 14.22 3.63
CA LEU A 354 -13.29 14.74 2.45
C LEU A 354 -14.25 15.33 1.40
N GLU A 355 -15.34 14.61 1.10
CA GLU A 355 -16.32 14.99 0.06
C GLU A 355 -16.92 16.38 0.27
N THR A 356 -17.21 16.74 1.53
CA THR A 356 -17.90 17.98 1.88
C THR A 356 -16.96 19.09 2.36
N TRP A 357 -15.66 18.80 2.47
CA TRP A 357 -14.69 19.72 3.05
C TRP A 357 -14.64 21.08 2.33
N HIS A 358 -14.75 21.07 0.99
CA HIS A 358 -14.71 22.26 0.15
C HIS A 358 -15.77 23.31 0.52
N VAL A 359 -16.86 22.92 1.22
CA VAL A 359 -17.90 23.84 1.70
C VAL A 359 -17.32 24.84 2.71
N LYS A 360 -16.48 24.38 3.64
CA LYS A 360 -15.94 25.17 4.75
C LYS A 360 -14.46 25.51 4.60
N GLY A 361 -13.68 24.67 3.92
CA GLY A 361 -12.23 24.76 3.89
C GLY A 361 -11.63 24.60 5.29
N CYS A 362 -10.53 25.29 5.60
CA CYS A 362 -9.88 25.24 6.91
C CYS A 362 -10.55 26.10 7.99
N LYS A 363 -11.69 26.75 7.71
CA LYS A 363 -12.39 27.63 8.66
C LYS A 363 -12.97 26.91 9.90
N THR A 364 -12.79 25.59 10.02
CA THR A 364 -13.26 24.76 11.13
C THR A 364 -12.16 24.05 11.93
N LEU A 365 -10.87 24.27 11.64
CA LEU A 365 -9.76 23.64 12.39
C LEU A 365 -9.27 24.46 13.60
N SER A 366 -10.06 25.44 14.07
CA SER A 366 -9.74 26.29 15.22
C SER A 366 -10.31 25.78 16.54
#